data_AF-A0A4R6J1W3-F1
#
_entry.id   AF-A0A4R6J1W3-F1
#
_cell.length_a   1.000
_cell.length_b   1.000
_cell.length_c   1.000
_cell.angle_alpha   90.00
_cell.angle_beta   90.00
_cell.angle_gamma   90.00
#
_symmetry.space_group_name_H-M   'P 1'
#
loop_
_entity.id
_entity.type
_entity.pdbx_description
1 polymer ?
#
loop_
_entity_poly.entity_id
_entity_poly.type
_entity_poly.pdbx_seq_one_letter_code
_entity_poly.pdbx_strand_id
1 'polypeptide(L)'
;MRIIIKYAHLCSMKTRLNLIIDNALLKNMKTYALKRGTSISELVEHYFKTVARPAKRKNIIDMVNKLETPAKVNMRADLKDLYYKDKT
;
A
#
# COMPACT_ATOMS: atom_id res chain seq x y z
N MET A 1 20.20 -13.46 -24.98
CA MET A 1 20.61 -12.89 -23.67
C MET A 1 19.64 -11.77 -23.24
N ARG A 2 18.40 -12.10 -22.86
CA ARG A 2 17.34 -11.13 -22.48
C ARG A 2 16.56 -11.52 -21.21
N ILE A 3 16.90 -12.67 -20.62
CA ILE A 3 16.15 -13.26 -19.50
C ILE A 3 16.64 -12.68 -18.15
N ILE A 4 17.90 -12.26 -18.05
CA ILE A 4 18.52 -11.84 -16.78
C ILE A 4 17.98 -10.48 -16.28
N ILE A 5 17.59 -9.57 -17.19
CA ILE A 5 17.15 -8.21 -16.82
C ILE A 5 15.81 -8.24 -16.05
N LYS A 6 14.94 -9.23 -16.32
CA LYS A 6 13.63 -9.32 -15.66
C LYS A 6 13.72 -9.70 -14.17
N TYR A 7 14.83 -10.25 -13.68
CA TYR A 7 14.96 -10.61 -12.26
C TYR A 7 15.85 -9.65 -11.45
N ALA A 8 16.48 -8.68 -12.12
CA ALA A 8 17.37 -7.72 -11.48
C ALA A 8 16.67 -6.83 -10.43
N HIS A 9 15.35 -6.63 -10.54
CA HIS A 9 14.57 -5.81 -9.61
C HIS A 9 14.11 -6.54 -8.34
N LEU A 10 14.33 -7.86 -8.22
CA LEU A 10 14.00 -8.63 -7.01
C LEU A 10 15.12 -8.69 -5.97
N CYS A 11 16.37 -8.42 -6.37
CA CYS A 11 17.50 -8.30 -5.45
C CYS A 11 17.57 -6.88 -4.88
N SER A 12 16.59 -6.49 -4.06
CA SER A 12 16.67 -5.24 -3.30
C SER A 12 17.91 -5.29 -2.40
N MET A 13 18.91 -4.46 -2.69
CA MET A 13 20.07 -4.32 -1.84
C MET A 13 19.63 -3.78 -0.47
N LYS A 14 19.89 -4.55 0.60
CA LYS A 14 19.64 -4.10 1.96
C LYS A 14 20.73 -3.13 2.39
N THR A 15 20.32 -1.98 2.94
CA THR A 15 21.23 -0.98 3.51
C THR A 15 21.37 -1.20 5.02
N ARG A 16 22.58 -0.99 5.56
CA ARG A 16 22.83 -1.07 7.01
C ARG A 16 22.28 0.16 7.72
N LEU A 17 21.57 -0.05 8.82
CA LEU A 17 21.01 0.99 9.69
C LEU A 17 21.55 0.80 11.11
N ASN A 18 22.20 1.83 11.65
CA ASN A 18 22.68 1.84 13.03
C ASN A 18 21.60 2.47 13.93
N LEU A 19 21.19 1.76 14.99
CA LEU A 19 20.14 2.18 15.91
C LEU A 19 20.65 2.07 17.35
N ILE A 20 20.26 3.03 18.19
CA ILE A 20 20.48 2.98 19.63
C ILE A 20 19.15 2.53 20.27
N ILE A 21 19.19 1.47 21.05
CA ILE A 21 18.02 0.84 21.67
C ILE A 21 18.37 0.49 23.11
N ASP A 22 17.38 0.58 24.00
CA ASP A 22 17.53 0.13 25.38
C ASP A 22 17.95 -1.35 25.47
N ASN A 23 18.85 -1.64 26.43
CA ASN A 23 19.42 -2.98 26.57
C ASN A 23 18.40 -4.03 27.03
N ALA A 24 17.49 -3.67 27.95
CA ALA A 24 16.46 -4.59 28.41
C ALA A 24 15.48 -4.90 27.27
N LEU A 25 15.13 -3.89 26.47
CA LEU A 25 14.32 -4.08 25.27
C LEU A 25 15.01 -5.00 24.24
N LEU A 26 16.31 -4.79 23.98
CA LEU A 26 17.07 -5.64 23.05
C LEU A 26 17.09 -7.11 23.50
N LYS A 27 17.22 -7.37 24.80
CA LYS A 27 17.17 -8.73 25.35
C LYS A 27 15.81 -9.38 25.10
N ASN A 28 14.73 -8.66 25.34
CA ASN A 28 13.37 -9.15 25.10
C ASN A 28 13.13 -9.43 23.62
N MET A 29 13.62 -8.56 22.72
CA MET A 29 13.55 -8.77 21.27
C MET A 29 14.31 -10.02 20.83
N LYS A 30 15.51 -10.27 21.37
CA LYS A 30 16.28 -11.50 21.10
C LYS A 30 15.50 -12.75 21.49
N THR A 31 14.94 -12.77 22.71
CA THR A 31 14.14 -13.91 23.18
C THR A 31 12.90 -14.11 22.29
N TYR A 32 12.23 -13.04 21.88
CA TYR A 32 11.08 -13.12 20.99
C TYR A 32 11.45 -13.67 19.60
N ALA A 33 12.55 -13.18 19.02
CA ALA A 33 13.03 -13.60 17.70
C ALA A 33 13.42 -15.09 17.71
N LEU A 34 14.12 -15.55 18.76
CA LEU A 34 14.46 -16.97 18.96
C LEU A 34 13.21 -17.85 19.05
N LYS A 35 12.20 -17.43 19.83
CA LYS A 35 10.93 -18.18 19.96
C LYS A 35 10.19 -18.34 18.62
N ARG A 36 10.35 -17.39 17.71
CA ARG A 36 9.71 -17.41 16.39
C ARG A 36 10.59 -17.96 15.27
N GLY A 37 11.85 -18.31 15.56
CA GLY A 37 12.81 -18.75 14.55
C GLY A 37 13.17 -17.67 13.53
N THR A 38 13.07 -16.39 13.89
CA THR A 38 13.35 -15.25 13.00
C THR A 38 14.56 -14.44 13.48
N SER A 39 15.07 -13.55 12.64
CA SER A 39 16.12 -12.60 13.05
C SER A 39 15.54 -11.28 13.58
N ILE A 40 16.32 -10.55 14.38
CA ILE A 40 15.93 -9.19 14.84
C ILE A 40 15.81 -8.25 13.65
N SER A 41 16.75 -8.30 12.70
CA SER A 41 16.74 -7.44 11.52
C SER A 41 15.47 -7.63 10.70
N GLU A 42 15.02 -8.87 10.54
CA GLU A 42 13.77 -9.20 9.85
C GLU A 42 12.54 -8.71 10.61
N LEU A 43 12.52 -8.85 11.94
CA LEU A 43 11.43 -8.34 12.78
C LEU A 43 11.27 -6.82 12.63
N VAL A 44 12.40 -6.10 12.69
CA VAL A 44 12.44 -4.64 12.57
C VAL A 44 12.06 -4.20 11.16
N GLU A 45 12.59 -4.89 10.14
CA GLU A 45 12.24 -4.62 8.73
C GLU A 45 10.73 -4.81 8.49
N HIS A 46 10.14 -5.88 9.02
CA HIS A 46 8.70 -6.14 8.91
C HIS A 46 7.87 -5.05 9.60
N TYR A 47 8.27 -4.63 10.80
CA TYR A 47 7.61 -3.53 11.50
C TYR A 47 7.68 -2.23 10.69
N PHE A 48 8.86 -1.84 10.20
CA PHE A 48 9.01 -0.65 9.38
C PHE A 48 8.25 -0.72 8.06
N LYS A 49 8.17 -1.88 7.40
CA LYS A 49 7.32 -2.07 6.22
C LYS A 49 5.85 -1.82 6.52
N THR A 50 5.40 -2.17 7.71
CA THR A 50 4.01 -1.96 8.14
C THR A 50 3.75 -0.48 8.42
N VAL A 51 4.65 0.18 9.14
CA VAL A 51 4.54 1.60 9.51
C VAL A 51 4.71 2.53 8.31
N ALA A 52 5.69 2.27 7.45
CA ALA A 52 5.98 3.07 6.26
C ALA A 52 5.13 2.66 5.05
N ARG A 53 4.16 1.76 5.22
CA ARG A 53 3.28 1.34 4.12
C ARG A 53 2.53 2.57 3.62
N PRO A 54 2.69 2.98 2.35
CA PRO A 54 1.93 4.09 1.82
C PRO A 54 0.45 3.75 1.94
N ALA A 55 -0.33 4.70 2.45
CA ALA A 55 -1.77 4.53 2.59
C ALA A 55 -2.37 4.26 1.21
N LYS A 56 -2.65 3.00 0.88
CA LYS A 56 -3.38 2.60 -0.33
C LYS A 56 -4.87 2.98 -0.26
N ARG A 57 -5.24 3.96 0.57
CA ARG A 57 -6.59 4.50 0.53
C ARG A 57 -6.66 5.26 -0.78
N LYS A 58 -7.26 4.62 -1.79
CA LYS A 58 -7.75 5.34 -2.97
C LYS A 58 -8.55 6.50 -2.39
N ASN A 59 -8.12 7.72 -2.68
CA ASN A 59 -8.86 8.89 -2.25
C ASN A 59 -10.30 8.69 -2.76
N ILE A 60 -11.33 8.95 -1.94
CA ILE A 60 -12.73 8.78 -2.35
C ILE A 60 -12.96 9.57 -3.65
N ILE A 61 -12.28 10.71 -3.78
CA ILE A 61 -12.24 11.53 -4.98
C ILE A 61 -11.65 10.77 -6.18
N ASP A 62 -10.53 10.06 -6.01
CA ASP A 62 -9.93 9.23 -7.06
C ASP A 62 -10.79 8.02 -7.45
N MET A 63 -11.66 7.53 -6.55
CA MET A 63 -12.61 6.46 -6.86
C MET A 63 -13.79 7.00 -7.68
N VAL A 64 -14.36 8.13 -7.29
CA VAL A 64 -15.47 8.79 -8.02
C VAL A 64 -15.02 9.20 -9.41
N ASN A 65 -13.81 9.76 -9.55
CA ASN A 65 -13.25 10.16 -10.84
C ASN A 65 -12.96 8.98 -11.79
N LYS A 66 -12.88 7.76 -11.27
CA LYS A 66 -12.66 6.52 -12.04
C LYS A 66 -13.95 5.76 -12.35
N LEU A 67 -15.10 6.25 -11.90
CA LEU A 67 -16.38 5.69 -12.31
C LEU A 67 -16.60 6.01 -13.79
N GLU A 68 -16.98 4.99 -14.57
CA GLU A 68 -17.31 5.17 -15.97
C GLU A 68 -18.49 6.14 -16.09
N THR A 69 -18.31 7.21 -16.86
CA THR A 69 -19.39 8.13 -17.15
C THR A 69 -20.45 7.40 -17.98
N PRO A 70 -21.73 7.47 -17.58
CA PRO A 70 -22.78 6.78 -18.30
C PRO A 70 -22.88 7.33 -19.73
N ALA A 71 -22.61 6.46 -20.72
CA ALA A 71 -22.53 6.80 -22.14
C ALA A 71 -23.81 7.42 -22.75
N LYS A 72 -24.93 7.39 -22.01
CA LYS A 72 -26.25 7.87 -22.46
C LYS A 72 -26.64 9.25 -21.91
N VAL A 73 -25.80 9.89 -21.10
CA VAL A 73 -26.13 11.19 -20.52
C VAL A 73 -25.58 12.30 -21.42
N ASN A 74 -26.48 12.99 -22.12
CA ASN A 74 -26.13 14.17 -22.90
C ASN A 74 -25.77 15.31 -21.92
N MET A 75 -24.50 15.72 -21.86
CA MET A 75 -24.00 16.70 -20.88
C MET A 75 -24.65 18.09 -20.97
N ARG A 76 -25.42 18.36 -22.03
CA ARG A 76 -26.18 19.61 -22.25
C ARG A 76 -27.66 19.50 -21.91
N ALA A 77 -28.16 18.31 -21.55
CA ALA A 77 -29.55 18.12 -21.18
C ALA A 77 -29.75 18.44 -19.69
N ASP A 78 -30.85 19.11 -19.36
CA ASP A 78 -31.24 19.30 -17.96
C ASP A 78 -31.62 17.94 -17.35
N LEU A 79 -30.72 17.43 -16.52
CA LEU A 79 -30.86 16.12 -15.88
C LEU A 79 -32.05 16.07 -14.92
N LYS A 80 -32.46 17.23 -14.40
CA LYS A 80 -33.63 17.35 -13.52
C LYS A 80 -34.90 17.02 -14.30
N ASP A 81 -35.07 17.64 -15.47
CA ASP A 81 -36.24 17.43 -16.32
C ASP A 81 -36.34 15.98 -16.83
N LEU A 82 -35.20 15.34 -17.15
CA LEU A 82 -35.17 13.95 -17.58
C LEU A 82 -35.59 12.97 -16.47
N TYR A 83 -35.19 13.23 -15.22
CA TYR A 83 -35.55 12.38 -14.08
C TYR A 83 -37.05 12.39 -13.80
N TYR A 84 -37.70 13.55 -13.90
CA TYR A 84 -39.14 13.67 -13.64
C TYR A 84 -39.99 13.12 -14.79
N LYS A 85 -39.50 13.16 -16.04
CA LYS A 85 -40.19 12.57 -17.20
C LYS A 85 -40.14 11.04 -17.22
N ASP A 86 -39.10 10.43 -16.68
CA ASP A 86 -38.96 8.96 -16.62
C ASP A 86 -39.77 8.33 -15.47
N LYS A 87 -40.24 9.15 -14.52
CA LYS A 87 -41.04 8.73 -13.36
C LYS A 87 -42.55 8.75 -13.59
N THR A 88 -43.00 9.32 -14.71
CA THR A 88 -44.39 9.32 -15.18
C THR A 88 -44.63 8.21 -16.18
#